data_AF-A0A959KEU4-F1
#
_entry.id   AF-A0A959KEU4-F1
#
_cell.length_a   1.000
_cell.length_b   1.000
_cell.length_c   1.000
_cell.angle_alpha   90.00
_cell.angle_beta   90.00
_cell.angle_gamma   90.00
#
_symmetry.space_group_name_H-M   'P 1'
#
loop_
_entity.id
_entity.type
_entity.pdbx_description
1 polymer ?
#
loop_
_entity_poly.entity_id
_entity_poly.type
_entity_poly.pdbx_seq_one_letter_code
_entity_poly.pdbx_strand_id
1 'polypeptide(L)'
;MLEKATKYVLDLLLENEEVKKFPKEFVDEAVLWVKSWFLKPEDPKSNAKLEDPTKPIEVKKDIIQDKLEDLKDNEQFQQELSERIAAFEQHQARIKNVLKDADVDVMGSVHIGDKGNSVSDDYEKKNVVEGGKIKSGGDFRLGDDMELE
;
A
#
# COMPACT_ATOMS: atom_id res chain seq x y z
N MET A 1 8.57 -1.99 15.82
CA MET A 1 8.25 -3.14 14.95
C MET A 1 6.73 -3.36 14.90
N LEU A 2 6.07 -3.47 16.05
CA LEU A 2 4.60 -3.63 16.14
C LEU A 2 3.82 -2.61 15.29
N GLU A 3 4.10 -1.31 15.41
CA GLU A 3 3.39 -0.28 14.63
C GLU A 3 3.55 -0.44 13.11
N LYS A 4 4.75 -0.80 12.63
CA LYS A 4 4.99 -1.09 11.20
C LYS A 4 4.21 -2.32 10.74
N ALA A 5 4.20 -3.37 11.55
CA ALA A 5 3.45 -4.59 11.27
C ALA A 5 1.94 -4.34 11.25
N THR A 6 1.42 -3.59 12.23
CA THR A 6 0.00 -3.19 12.27
C THR A 6 -0.36 -2.39 11.04
N LYS A 7 0.48 -1.43 10.64
CA LYS A 7 0.26 -0.64 9.43
C LYS A 7 0.26 -1.52 8.17
N TYR A 8 1.27 -2.38 8.01
CA TYR A 8 1.37 -3.31 6.88
C TYR A 8 0.11 -4.18 6.74
N VAL A 9 -0.33 -4.81 7.83
CA VAL A 9 -1.51 -5.67 7.85
C VAL A 9 -2.79 -4.87 7.55
N LEU A 10 -2.92 -3.67 8.11
CA LEU A 10 -4.06 -2.78 7.82
C LEU A 10 -4.09 -2.33 6.36
N ASP A 11 -2.96 -1.89 5.81
CA ASP A 11 -2.86 -1.42 4.43
C ASP A 11 -3.28 -2.51 3.43
N LEU A 12 -2.89 -3.76 3.71
CA LEU A 12 -3.30 -4.92 2.91
C LEU A 12 -4.78 -5.28 3.07
N LEU A 13 -5.28 -5.36 4.31
CA LEU A 13 -6.68 -5.75 4.57
C LEU A 13 -7.70 -4.70 4.14
N LEU A 14 -7.29 -3.43 4.08
CA LEU A 14 -8.14 -2.32 3.67
C LEU A 14 -8.01 -1.98 2.18
N GLU A 15 -7.14 -2.69 1.44
CA GLU A 15 -6.79 -2.36 0.06
C GLU A 15 -6.55 -0.85 -0.10
N ASN A 16 -5.64 -0.30 0.72
CA ASN A 16 -5.33 1.14 0.66
C ASN A 16 -4.98 1.53 -0.78
N GLU A 17 -5.25 2.76 -1.18
CA GLU A 17 -4.97 3.27 -2.54
C GLU A 17 -3.53 3.05 -2.97
N GLU A 18 -2.57 3.01 -2.03
CA GLU A 18 -1.18 2.64 -2.31
C GLU A 18 -1.03 1.15 -2.68
N VAL A 19 -1.71 0.27 -1.96
CA VAL A 19 -1.73 -1.18 -2.23
C VAL A 19 -2.43 -1.50 -3.55
N LYS A 20 -3.46 -0.73 -3.93
CA LYS A 20 -4.13 -0.88 -5.25
C LYS A 20 -3.22 -0.64 -6.46
N LYS A 21 -2.07 -0.01 -6.25
CA LYS A 21 -1.07 0.24 -7.30
C LYS A 21 -0.17 -0.98 -7.53
N PHE A 22 -0.12 -1.91 -6.57
CA PHE A 22 0.75 -3.07 -6.59
C PHE A 22 0.18 -4.14 -7.56
N PRO A 23 1.02 -5.08 -8.03
CA PRO A 23 0.53 -6.23 -8.79
C PRO A 23 -0.51 -7.01 -8.00
N LYS A 24 -1.64 -7.35 -8.63
CA LYS A 24 -2.75 -8.03 -7.93
C LYS A 24 -2.31 -9.35 -7.30
N GLU A 25 -1.47 -10.12 -7.99
CA GLU A 25 -0.93 -11.39 -7.48
C GLU A 25 -0.12 -11.20 -6.18
N PHE A 26 0.65 -10.13 -6.08
CA PHE A 26 1.40 -9.79 -4.86
C PHE A 26 0.45 -9.46 -3.71
N VAL A 27 -0.57 -8.66 -3.97
CA VAL A 27 -1.58 -8.28 -2.96
C VAL A 27 -2.38 -9.49 -2.52
N ASP A 28 -2.85 -10.32 -3.45
CA ASP A 28 -3.63 -11.52 -3.16
C ASP A 28 -2.83 -12.52 -2.30
N GLU A 29 -1.54 -12.75 -2.62
CA GLU A 29 -0.67 -13.61 -1.82
C GLU A 29 -0.45 -13.05 -0.41
N ALA A 30 -0.20 -11.74 -0.30
CA ALA A 30 0.01 -11.08 0.99
C ALA A 30 -1.27 -11.11 1.85
N VAL A 31 -2.45 -10.90 1.25
CA VAL A 31 -3.74 -11.00 1.93
C VAL A 31 -4.00 -12.43 2.38
N LEU A 32 -3.74 -13.45 1.56
CA LEU A 32 -3.87 -14.86 1.95
C LEU A 32 -2.96 -15.20 3.14
N TRP A 33 -1.72 -14.72 3.11
CA TRP A 33 -0.78 -14.90 4.21
C TRP A 33 -1.29 -14.25 5.50
N VAL A 34 -1.75 -12.99 5.45
CA VAL A 34 -2.37 -12.32 6.61
C VAL A 34 -3.56 -13.12 7.10
N LYS A 35 -4.45 -13.57 6.21
CA LYS A 35 -5.64 -14.35 6.60
C LYS A 35 -5.25 -15.66 7.29
N SER A 36 -4.20 -16.35 6.85
CA SER A 36 -3.71 -17.59 7.47
C SER A 36 -3.31 -17.40 8.94
N TRP A 37 -2.73 -16.25 9.29
CA TRP A 37 -2.27 -15.97 10.66
C TRP A 37 -3.33 -15.30 11.54
N PHE A 38 -4.16 -14.46 10.94
CA PHE A 38 -5.12 -13.61 11.67
C PHE A 38 -6.53 -14.20 11.71
N LEU A 39 -6.98 -14.94 10.69
CA LEU A 39 -8.31 -15.55 10.64
C LEU A 39 -8.31 -16.99 11.17
N LYS A 40 -8.09 -17.14 12.47
CA LYS A 40 -8.11 -18.46 13.10
C LYS A 40 -9.54 -18.94 13.34
N PRO A 41 -9.88 -20.22 13.06
CA PRO A 41 -11.23 -20.75 13.25
C PRO A 41 -11.70 -20.72 14.72
N GLU A 42 -10.76 -20.67 15.67
CA GLU A 42 -11.01 -20.54 17.10
C GLU A 42 -11.53 -19.15 17.53
N ASP A 43 -11.37 -18.10 16.71
CA ASP A 43 -11.86 -16.75 17.02
C ASP A 43 -12.78 -16.16 15.91
N PRO A 44 -13.99 -16.72 15.73
CA PRO A 44 -14.90 -16.28 14.66
C PRO A 44 -15.40 -14.84 14.83
N LYS A 45 -15.40 -14.31 16.06
CA LYS A 45 -15.88 -12.95 16.35
C LYS A 45 -14.92 -11.87 15.86
N SER A 46 -13.62 -12.03 16.05
CA SER A 46 -12.65 -11.07 15.52
C SER A 46 -12.49 -11.22 14.02
N ASN A 47 -12.58 -12.43 13.48
CA ASN A 47 -12.57 -12.68 12.05
C ASN A 47 -13.69 -11.92 11.34
N ALA A 48 -14.92 -12.04 11.84
CA ALA A 48 -16.07 -11.31 11.31
C ALA A 48 -15.87 -9.79 11.34
N LYS A 49 -15.19 -9.24 12.37
CA LYS A 49 -14.91 -7.80 12.46
C LYS A 49 -13.80 -7.35 11.49
N LEU A 50 -12.80 -8.18 11.24
CA LEU A 50 -11.70 -7.87 10.31
C LEU A 50 -12.19 -7.87 8.86
N GLU A 51 -13.01 -8.87 8.51
CA GLU A 51 -13.55 -9.02 7.15
C GLU A 51 -14.73 -8.07 6.85
N ASP A 52 -15.39 -7.52 7.87
CA ASP A 52 -16.49 -6.56 7.69
C ASP A 52 -15.95 -5.19 7.20
N PRO A 53 -16.26 -4.75 5.98
CA PRO A 53 -15.77 -3.48 5.42
C PRO A 53 -16.39 -2.25 6.09
N THR A 54 -17.50 -2.41 6.82
CA THR A 54 -18.21 -1.32 7.50
C THR A 54 -17.65 -1.01 8.88
N LYS A 55 -16.74 -1.86 9.40
CA LYS A 55 -16.12 -1.63 10.72
C LYS A 55 -15.10 -0.49 10.67
N PRO A 56 -15.09 0.37 11.70
CA PRO A 56 -14.09 1.42 11.82
C PRO A 56 -12.67 0.84 11.77
N ILE A 57 -11.77 1.57 11.12
CA ILE A 57 -10.35 1.21 11.02
C ILE A 57 -9.75 1.02 12.42
N GLU A 58 -10.15 1.84 13.39
CA GLU A 58 -9.69 1.75 14.78
C GLU A 58 -10.04 0.41 15.43
N VAL A 59 -11.24 -0.13 15.15
CA VAL A 59 -11.66 -1.45 15.66
C VAL A 59 -10.83 -2.56 15.04
N LYS A 60 -10.50 -2.45 13.75
CA LYS A 60 -9.64 -3.43 13.07
C LYS A 60 -8.20 -3.35 13.56
N LYS A 61 -7.69 -2.13 13.78
CA LYS A 61 -6.35 -1.86 14.30
C LYS A 61 -6.14 -2.52 15.65
N ASP A 62 -7.09 -2.34 16.58
CA ASP A 62 -7.03 -2.91 17.93
C ASP A 62 -6.92 -4.44 17.88
N ILE A 63 -7.78 -5.09 17.08
CA ILE A 63 -7.76 -6.55 16.88
C ILE A 63 -6.43 -7.03 16.27
N ILE A 64 -5.90 -6.30 15.30
CA ILE A 64 -4.62 -6.65 14.66
C ILE A 64 -3.46 -6.50 15.65
N GLN A 65 -3.47 -5.46 16.47
CA GLN A 65 -2.45 -5.25 17.50
C GLN A 65 -2.47 -6.39 18.51
N ASP A 66 -3.64 -6.74 19.04
CA ASP A 66 -3.81 -7.85 20.00
C ASP A 66 -3.26 -9.17 19.42
N LYS A 67 -3.66 -9.50 18.17
CA LYS A 67 -3.17 -10.70 17.48
C LYS A 67 -1.66 -10.66 17.18
N LEU A 68 -1.11 -9.49 16.86
CA LEU A 68 0.34 -9.34 16.67
C LEU A 68 1.09 -9.53 17.98
N GLU A 69 0.53 -9.09 19.11
CA GLU A 69 1.10 -9.32 20.43
C GLU A 69 1.06 -10.80 20.82
N ASP A 70 -0.02 -11.52 20.50
CA ASP A 70 -0.10 -12.98 20.69
C ASP A 70 0.93 -13.74 19.85
N LEU A 71 1.25 -13.23 18.66
CA LEU A 71 2.19 -13.85 17.72
C LEU A 71 3.63 -13.34 17.86
N LYS A 72 3.90 -12.44 18.81
CA LYS A 72 5.24 -11.82 18.96
C LYS A 72 6.33 -12.83 19.31
N ASP A 73 5.97 -13.87 20.05
CA ASP A 73 6.88 -14.92 20.51
C ASP A 73 6.97 -16.09 19.50
N ASN A 74 6.23 -16.03 18.39
CA ASN A 74 6.30 -17.03 17.32
C ASN A 74 7.41 -16.66 16.33
N GLU A 75 8.56 -17.34 16.43
CA GLU A 75 9.75 -17.06 15.61
C GLU A 75 9.47 -17.19 14.11
N GLN A 76 8.71 -18.20 13.70
CA GLN A 76 8.34 -18.40 12.30
C GLN A 76 7.55 -17.19 11.78
N PHE A 77 6.52 -16.77 12.53
CA PHE A 77 5.71 -15.62 12.16
C PHE A 77 6.55 -14.34 12.10
N GLN A 78 7.44 -14.09 13.07
CA GLN A 78 8.29 -12.90 13.07
C GLN A 78 9.23 -12.85 11.86
N GLN A 79 9.80 -13.99 11.49
CA GLN A 79 10.66 -14.10 10.31
C GLN A 79 9.88 -13.80 9.03
N GLU A 80 8.75 -14.49 8.82
CA GLU A 80 7.88 -14.27 7.66
C GLU A 80 7.37 -12.83 7.59
N LEU A 81 6.94 -12.26 8.73
CA LEU A 81 6.48 -10.88 8.82
C LEU A 81 7.58 -9.89 8.44
N SER A 82 8.81 -10.09 8.89
CA SER A 82 9.93 -9.22 8.54
C SER A 82 10.25 -9.27 7.04
N GLU A 83 10.26 -10.46 6.44
CA GLU A 83 10.49 -10.65 5.00
C GLU A 83 9.37 -9.99 4.18
N ARG A 84 8.12 -10.16 4.63
CA ARG A 84 6.93 -9.59 4.00
C ARG A 84 6.89 -8.06 4.07
N ILE A 85 7.25 -7.47 5.22
CA ILE A 85 7.37 -6.02 5.37
C ILE A 85 8.49 -5.49 4.47
N ALA A 86 9.64 -6.16 4.43
CA ALA A 86 10.75 -5.74 3.57
C ALA A 86 10.36 -5.78 2.08
N ALA A 87 9.70 -6.86 1.64
CA ALA A 87 9.19 -6.97 0.27
C ALA A 87 8.15 -5.88 -0.05
N PHE A 88 7.26 -5.58 0.91
CA PHE A 88 6.27 -4.51 0.77
C PHE A 88 6.90 -3.12 0.67
N GLU A 89 7.85 -2.80 1.56
CA GLU A 89 8.60 -1.54 1.52
C GLU A 89 9.40 -1.43 0.21
N GLN A 90 9.96 -2.53 -0.29
CA GLN A 90 10.67 -2.54 -1.58
C GLN A 90 9.72 -2.29 -2.76
N HIS A 91 8.55 -2.93 -2.81
CA HIS A 91 7.56 -2.67 -3.86
C HIS A 91 7.01 -1.24 -3.77
N GLN A 92 6.79 -0.72 -2.56
CA GLN A 92 6.37 0.67 -2.36
C GLN A 92 7.43 1.65 -2.89
N ALA A 93 8.71 1.38 -2.60
CA ALA A 93 9.81 2.20 -3.10
C ALA A 93 9.94 2.17 -4.63
N ARG A 94 9.53 1.07 -5.29
CA ARG A 94 9.56 0.90 -6.75
C ARG A 94 8.34 1.47 -7.48
N ILE A 95 7.38 2.04 -6.77
CA ILE A 95 6.19 2.66 -7.36
C ILE A 95 6.17 4.15 -7.00
N LYS A 96 6.33 5.03 -8.00
CA LYS A 96 6.47 6.48 -7.80
C LYS A 96 5.58 7.28 -8.74
N ASN A 97 4.95 8.35 -8.24
CA ASN A 97 4.13 9.26 -9.05
C ASN A 97 3.05 8.55 -9.90
N VAL A 98 2.40 7.54 -9.31
CA VAL A 98 1.32 6.78 -9.98
C VAL A 98 -0.04 7.27 -9.49
N LEU A 99 -0.86 7.72 -10.42
CA LEU A 99 -2.28 8.02 -10.25
C LEU A 99 -3.10 6.92 -10.91
N LYS A 100 -3.91 6.21 -10.11
CA LYS A 100 -4.72 5.10 -10.58
C LYS A 100 -6.16 5.32 -10.15
N ASP A 101 -7.10 5.21 -11.09
CA ASP A 101 -8.54 5.37 -10.89
C ASP A 101 -8.91 6.69 -10.17
N ALA A 102 -8.13 7.75 -10.41
CA ALA A 102 -8.25 9.05 -9.74
C ALA A 102 -8.68 10.16 -10.71
N ASP A 103 -9.69 10.93 -10.31
CA ASP A 103 -10.10 12.16 -11.01
C ASP A 103 -9.42 13.39 -10.37
N VAL A 104 -8.54 14.04 -11.13
CA VAL A 104 -7.83 15.25 -10.72
C VAL A 104 -8.41 16.45 -11.46
N ASP A 105 -8.95 17.43 -10.73
CA ASP A 105 -9.50 18.67 -11.29
C ASP A 105 -8.76 19.88 -10.68
N VAL A 106 -7.92 20.53 -11.48
CA VAL A 106 -7.07 21.65 -11.05
C VAL A 106 -7.27 22.82 -11.98
N MET A 107 -7.54 24.01 -11.43
CA MET A 107 -7.67 25.25 -12.21
C MET A 107 -6.33 25.76 -12.77
N GLY A 108 -5.20 25.28 -12.24
CA GLY A 108 -3.85 25.62 -12.70
C GLY A 108 -3.24 24.54 -13.58
N SER A 109 -1.93 24.64 -13.82
CA SER A 109 -1.15 23.60 -14.50
C SER A 109 -0.95 22.38 -13.59
N VAL A 110 -0.95 21.19 -14.19
CA VAL A 110 -0.69 19.91 -13.52
C VAL A 110 0.66 19.38 -13.98
N HIS A 111 1.53 19.03 -13.04
CA HIS A 111 2.81 18.39 -13.30
C HIS A 111 2.98 17.17 -12.42
N ILE A 112 3.20 16.01 -13.04
CA ILE A 112 3.43 14.72 -12.39
C ILE A 112 4.79 14.20 -12.85
N GLY A 113 5.78 14.31 -11.98
CA GLY A 113 7.17 13.98 -12.28
C GLY A 113 8.11 14.42 -11.17
N ASP A 114 9.35 13.95 -11.21
CA ASP A 114 10.40 14.46 -10.35
C ASP A 114 10.87 15.85 -10.80
N LYS A 115 11.22 16.69 -9.82
CA LYS A 115 12.02 17.90 -10.04
C LYS A 115 13.48 17.61 -9.69
N GLY A 116 14.35 17.67 -10.69
CA GLY A 116 15.80 17.46 -10.56
C GLY A 116 16.27 16.07 -10.98
N ASN A 117 17.59 15.89 -11.06
CA ASN A 117 18.23 14.65 -11.54
C ASN A 117 18.13 13.51 -10.52
N SER A 118 17.06 12.72 -10.58
CA SER A 118 16.98 11.43 -9.88
C SER A 118 17.59 10.34 -10.75
N VAL A 119 18.72 9.78 -10.31
CA VAL A 119 19.57 8.80 -11.05
C VAL A 119 19.15 7.33 -10.84
N SER A 120 18.06 7.07 -10.12
CA SER A 120 17.60 5.70 -9.87
C SER A 120 16.48 5.35 -10.86
N ASP A 121 16.75 4.42 -11.78
CA ASP A 121 15.80 3.97 -12.82
C ASP A 121 15.07 2.66 -12.48
N ASP A 122 15.36 2.03 -11.34
CA ASP A 122 14.75 0.75 -10.94
C ASP A 122 13.33 0.91 -10.35
N TYR A 123 12.42 1.53 -11.10
CA TYR A 123 11.01 1.62 -10.74
C TYR A 123 10.17 0.64 -11.57
N GLU A 124 9.29 -0.10 -10.90
CA GLU A 124 8.29 -0.95 -11.57
C GLU A 124 7.21 -0.10 -12.24
N LYS A 125 6.85 1.03 -11.62
CA LYS A 125 5.97 2.04 -12.21
C LYS A 125 6.41 3.43 -11.77
N LYS A 126 6.71 4.30 -12.73
CA LYS A 126 7.03 5.71 -12.50
C LYS A 126 6.23 6.59 -13.45
N ASN A 127 5.65 7.68 -12.94
CA ASN A 127 4.92 8.69 -13.72
C ASN A 127 3.80 8.08 -14.57
N VAL A 128 2.91 7.31 -13.95
CA VAL A 128 1.79 6.61 -14.62
C VAL A 128 0.46 7.22 -14.22
N VAL A 129 -0.41 7.47 -15.21
CA VAL A 129 -1.82 7.82 -15.00
C VAL A 129 -2.67 6.75 -15.68
N GLU A 130 -3.48 6.03 -14.91
CA GLU A 130 -4.31 4.92 -15.40
C GLU A 130 -5.72 5.00 -14.81
N GLY A 131 -6.76 4.73 -15.61
CA GLY A 131 -8.14 4.57 -15.12
C GLY A 131 -8.85 5.83 -14.61
N GLY A 132 -8.21 7.00 -14.65
CA GLY A 132 -8.75 8.27 -14.15
C GLY A 132 -8.84 9.39 -15.20
N LYS A 133 -9.31 10.57 -14.79
CA LYS A 133 -9.29 11.79 -15.63
C LYS A 133 -8.46 12.88 -14.99
N ILE A 134 -7.70 13.60 -15.82
CA ILE A 134 -7.00 14.82 -15.40
C ILE A 134 -7.61 15.99 -16.16
N LYS A 135 -8.13 16.97 -15.41
CA LYS A 135 -8.53 18.28 -15.91
C LYS A 135 -7.56 19.31 -15.36
N SER A 136 -6.91 20.01 -16.27
CA SER A 136 -5.98 21.08 -15.99
C SER A 136 -6.51 22.35 -16.62
N GLY A 137 -6.55 23.45 -15.87
CA GLY A 137 -6.85 24.78 -16.40
C GLY A 137 -5.64 25.43 -17.09
N GLY A 138 -4.44 24.89 -16.86
CA GLY A 138 -3.19 25.27 -17.53
C GLY A 138 -2.51 24.08 -18.22
N ASP A 139 -1.19 24.11 -18.32
CA ASP A 139 -0.38 23.03 -18.92
C ASP A 139 -0.48 21.71 -18.15
N PHE A 140 -0.53 20.60 -18.86
CA PHE A 140 -0.38 19.25 -18.30
C PHE A 140 0.97 18.67 -18.71
N ARG A 141 1.78 18.27 -17.71
CA ARG A 141 3.06 17.57 -17.92
C ARG A 141 3.11 16.28 -17.13
N LEU A 142 3.46 15.19 -17.82
CA LEU A 142 3.71 13.88 -17.24
C LEU A 142 5.11 13.44 -17.64
N GLY A 143 5.98 13.23 -16.65
CA GLY A 143 7.40 12.97 -16.85
C GLY A 143 8.28 13.90 -16.01
N ASP A 144 9.53 13.50 -15.85
CA ASP A 144 10.51 14.25 -15.05
C ASP A 144 10.96 15.52 -15.79
N ASP A 145 11.14 16.61 -15.05
CA ASP A 145 11.80 17.80 -15.60
C ASP A 145 13.32 17.58 -15.54
N MET A 146 13.94 17.36 -16.70
CA MET A 146 15.40 17.41 -16.82
C MET A 146 15.84 18.87 -16.85
N GLU A 147 16.55 19.33 -15.81
CA GLU A 147 17.37 20.52 -15.93
C GLU A 147 18.57 20.16 -16.81
N LEU A 148 18.53 20.58 -18.08
CA LEU A 148 19.71 20.60 -18.94
C LEU A 148 20.62 21.71 -18.42
N GLU A 149 21.70 21.35 -17.71
CA GLU A 149 22.83 22.25 -17.45
C GLU A 149 23.54 22.64 -18.76
#